data_AF-A0A7W9HJ07-F1
#
_entry.id   AF-A0A7W9HJ07-F1
#
_cell.length_a   1.000
_cell.length_b   1.000
_cell.length_c   1.000
_cell.angle_alpha   90.00
_cell.angle_beta   90.00
_cell.angle_gamma   90.00
#
_symmetry.space_group_name_H-M   'P 1'
#
loop_
_entity.id
_entity.type
_entity.pdbx_description
1 polymer ?
#
loop_
_entity_poly.entity_id
_entity_poly.type
_entity_poly.pdbx_seq_one_letter_code
_entity_poly.pdbx_strand_id
1 'polypeptide(L)'
;MNGGRALVPRLRRLMSGYRAPYEVAAAEPPQLLTAALVRNLAEGVGGEVAYAVPSGRTHVVVESWPPDVSSVVDAVGVARVDGGGSVFVMAPSRWDDEARAMLRDTAVWLGTAVRLERLRADRDAADLRARRLRAEFGTARTRLARVRDLERQRLVGAITTTTLRDLAGVRTLLRAVAEEGTGLEAAQEALDELIDDFRSVVRGVFPAMLPDRGARAALEELAATLPRPVGFTGDLGPRVGWQLESGFYHAVASALNLLAGREHAQAVTVALGRDDALLARVTAAGPLTADDLFTALGHDIERVAVLGGEMTCGVVDGSAVVTVRLAERTEPVTVTRFDPAVVARSAIYRQVRDLVREGQTATEGLPERAAWDAVAERLTMPPRLAVVGPDPEFAAQGVAAQTVAAQAVAARGVAAQTVAAETVAARGVAVLVVDAPADRVPAEEFLADDGPLSGVDAVLVSAMAAHGPAIAARRAVAAMTELVRALPGDHRLRWAVERVGVDAHEFAELDLLQDLERGDLLRGVVSSAARLLGADGVDPRSRLGLPEGATTDEIRSRARDEVTRWRAHAEHPASGGRDRVACEVLVRTAEGLFTP
;
A
#
# COMPACT_ATOMS: atom_id res chain seq x y z
N MET A 1 67.61 3.01 59.07
CA MET A 1 66.56 2.01 58.76
C MET A 1 65.81 2.51 57.53
N ASN A 2 66.30 2.19 56.33
CA ASN A 2 65.88 1.05 55.49
C ASN A 2 64.38 1.13 55.13
N GLY A 3 63.95 1.32 53.88
CA GLY A 3 64.68 1.49 52.64
C GLY A 3 63.66 1.89 51.56
N GLY A 4 63.84 3.08 51.00
CA GLY A 4 63.14 3.51 49.80
C GLY A 4 64.12 3.48 48.63
N ARG A 5 63.96 2.54 47.70
CA ARG A 5 64.32 2.65 46.28
C ARG A 5 64.06 1.36 45.50
N ALA A 6 63.58 1.57 44.26
CA ALA A 6 63.45 0.66 43.12
C ALA A 6 62.24 -0.30 43.14
N LEU A 7 61.42 -0.47 42.10
CA LEU A 7 61.56 -0.16 40.67
C LEU A 7 60.27 0.44 40.10
N VAL A 8 60.37 1.60 39.46
CA VAL A 8 59.48 1.98 38.34
C VAL A 8 60.29 1.74 37.07
N PRO A 9 59.99 0.71 36.25
CA PRO A 9 60.57 0.62 34.93
C PRO A 9 59.80 1.53 33.97
N ARG A 10 60.39 2.71 33.76
CA ARG A 10 60.54 3.39 32.47
C ARG A 10 59.30 3.53 31.58
N LEU A 11 58.77 4.74 31.61
CA LEU A 11 58.53 5.57 30.43
C LEU A 11 59.46 5.19 29.26
N ARG A 12 58.90 4.48 28.28
CA ARG A 12 59.42 4.45 26.91
C ARG A 12 58.34 5.01 25.98
N ARG A 13 58.02 6.29 26.16
CA ARG A 13 57.45 7.09 25.07
C ARG A 13 58.59 7.41 24.11
N LEU A 14 58.63 6.67 23.00
CA LEU A 14 58.75 7.20 21.64
C LEU A 14 58.88 6.00 20.69
N MET A 15 57.94 5.94 19.72
CA MET A 15 57.86 5.02 18.56
C MET A 15 56.85 3.85 18.60
N SER A 16 55.61 4.09 19.02
CA SER A 16 54.44 3.32 18.54
C SER A 16 53.19 4.18 18.73
N GLY A 17 52.40 4.41 17.67
CA GLY A 17 51.18 5.23 17.69
C GLY A 17 50.02 4.66 18.53
N TYR A 18 50.22 3.50 19.16
CA TYR A 18 49.24 2.81 19.97
C TYR A 18 48.84 3.54 21.24
N ARG A 19 47.53 3.70 21.43
CA ARG A 19 46.86 4.09 22.69
C ARG A 19 46.18 2.87 23.30
N ALA A 20 45.99 2.85 24.62
CA ALA A 20 45.22 1.77 25.21
C ALA A 20 43.76 1.80 24.70
N PRO A 21 43.10 0.66 24.43
CA PRO A 21 41.77 0.63 23.82
C PRO A 21 40.69 1.42 24.58
N TYR A 22 40.79 1.52 25.91
CA TYR A 22 39.87 2.34 26.72
C TYR A 22 40.06 3.85 26.49
N GLU A 23 41.27 4.31 26.13
CA GLU A 23 41.56 5.71 25.81
C GLU A 23 40.99 6.07 24.44
N VAL A 24 41.07 5.13 23.49
CA VAL A 24 40.40 5.25 22.18
C VAL A 24 38.89 5.32 22.38
N ALA A 25 38.32 4.42 23.20
CA ALA A 25 36.89 4.42 23.50
C ALA A 25 36.40 5.69 24.22
N ALA A 26 37.24 6.34 25.01
CA ALA A 26 36.91 7.61 25.66
C ALA A 26 37.02 8.83 24.72
N ALA A 27 37.87 8.76 23.70
CA ALA A 27 38.14 9.88 22.79
C ALA A 27 37.27 9.87 21.53
N GLU A 28 36.84 8.70 21.09
CA GLU A 28 36.17 8.53 19.79
C GLU A 28 34.64 8.43 19.95
N PRO A 29 33.87 9.01 19.02
CA PRO A 29 32.43 8.81 19.00
C PRO A 29 32.13 7.33 18.70
N PRO A 30 31.09 6.75 19.32
CA PRO A 30 30.78 5.32 19.18
C PRO A 30 30.66 4.79 17.74
N GLN A 31 30.22 5.61 16.78
CA GLN A 31 30.10 5.24 15.36
C GLN A 31 31.45 5.01 14.69
N LEU A 32 32.52 5.63 15.19
CA LEU A 32 33.88 5.50 14.68
C LEU A 32 34.72 4.53 15.52
N LEU A 33 34.17 4.00 16.61
CA LEU A 33 34.92 3.25 17.60
C LEU A 33 35.54 1.96 17.03
N THR A 34 34.80 1.24 16.18
CA THR A 34 35.30 0.03 15.50
C THR A 34 36.51 0.34 14.61
N ALA A 35 36.39 1.35 13.74
CA ALA A 35 37.46 1.80 12.86
C ALA A 35 38.68 2.31 13.63
N ALA A 36 38.44 3.10 14.68
CA ALA A 36 39.51 3.63 15.52
C ALA A 36 40.26 2.55 16.29
N LEU A 37 39.57 1.53 16.81
CA LEU A 37 40.18 0.39 17.50
C LEU A 37 41.01 -0.49 16.55
N VAL A 38 40.51 -0.76 15.35
CA VAL A 38 41.21 -1.53 14.30
C VAL A 38 42.48 -0.79 13.86
N ARG A 39 42.35 0.50 13.54
CA ARG A 39 43.48 1.36 13.18
C ARG A 39 44.51 1.46 14.30
N ASN A 40 44.06 1.67 15.54
CA ASN A 40 44.95 1.78 16.70
C ASN A 40 45.76 0.49 16.89
N LEU A 41 45.14 -0.68 16.76
CA LEU A 41 45.85 -1.96 16.81
C LEU A 41 46.85 -2.10 15.66
N ALA A 42 46.49 -1.70 14.44
CA ALA A 42 47.37 -1.75 13.27
C ALA A 42 48.63 -0.88 13.44
N GLU A 43 48.45 0.35 13.92
CA GLU A 43 49.56 1.26 14.27
C GLU A 43 50.42 0.69 15.41
N GLY A 44 49.81 -0.07 16.31
CA GLY A 44 50.48 -0.73 17.42
C GLY A 44 51.31 -1.94 17.01
N VAL A 45 50.79 -2.86 16.22
CA VAL A 45 51.53 -4.05 15.74
C VAL A 45 52.43 -3.72 14.53
N GLY A 46 52.24 -2.54 13.94
CA GLY A 46 52.92 -2.08 12.73
C GLY A 46 52.70 -3.03 11.57
N GLY A 47 51.43 -3.34 11.27
CA GLY A 47 51.00 -4.28 10.23
C GLY A 47 49.54 -4.03 9.86
N GLU A 48 48.94 -4.97 9.14
CA GLU A 48 47.55 -4.90 8.69
C GLU A 48 46.63 -5.56 9.73
N VAL A 49 45.47 -4.95 9.96
CA VAL A 49 44.47 -5.48 10.90
C VAL A 49 43.11 -5.44 10.24
N ALA A 50 42.35 -6.52 10.38
CA ALA A 50 40.97 -6.59 9.91
C ALA A 50 40.06 -7.14 11.00
N TYR A 51 38.93 -6.48 11.24
CA TYR A 51 37.80 -7.05 11.96
C TYR A 51 36.83 -7.67 10.94
N ALA A 52 36.55 -8.96 11.08
CA ALA A 52 35.71 -9.68 10.14
C ALA A 52 34.68 -10.56 10.86
N VAL A 53 33.50 -10.70 10.25
CA VAL A 53 32.41 -11.55 10.75
C VAL A 53 32.29 -12.82 9.93
N PRO A 54 31.94 -13.96 10.54
CA PRO A 54 31.76 -15.20 9.82
C PRO A 54 30.58 -15.11 8.85
N SER A 55 30.77 -15.55 7.61
CA SER A 55 29.74 -15.71 6.58
C SER A 55 29.88 -17.09 5.94
N GLY A 56 29.13 -18.06 6.44
CA GLY A 56 29.28 -19.46 6.04
C GLY A 56 30.66 -20.02 6.40
N ARG A 57 31.47 -20.41 5.40
CA ARG A 57 32.85 -20.91 5.58
C ARG A 57 33.93 -19.84 5.42
N THR A 58 33.56 -18.61 5.10
CA THR A 58 34.47 -17.49 4.89
C THR A 58 34.25 -16.39 5.93
N HIS A 59 35.13 -15.39 5.94
CA HIS A 59 34.98 -14.19 6.75
C HIS A 59 34.72 -13.00 5.82
N VAL A 60 33.78 -12.13 6.20
CA VAL A 60 33.56 -10.85 5.54
C VAL A 60 34.21 -9.78 6.39
N VAL A 61 35.16 -9.05 5.81
CA VAL A 61 35.83 -7.94 6.47
C VAL A 61 34.81 -6.81 6.66
N VAL A 62 34.59 -6.45 7.92
CA VAL A 62 33.68 -5.37 8.34
C VAL A 62 34.47 -4.06 8.40
N GLU A 63 35.71 -4.13 8.87
CA GLU A 63 36.57 -2.96 9.06
C GLU A 63 38.04 -3.40 8.91
N SER A 64 38.89 -2.56 8.31
CA SER A 64 40.31 -2.88 8.14
C SER A 64 41.20 -1.65 8.14
N TRP A 65 42.46 -1.87 8.51
CA TRP A 65 43.53 -0.90 8.36
C TRP A 65 44.81 -1.57 7.86
N PRO A 66 45.43 -1.12 6.75
CA PRO A 66 44.95 -0.08 5.83
C PRO A 66 43.56 -0.38 5.26
N PRO A 67 42.80 0.62 4.77
CA PRO A 67 41.57 0.35 4.04
C PRO A 67 41.85 -0.59 2.86
N ASP A 68 40.88 -1.44 2.50
CA ASP A 68 40.91 -2.41 1.38
C ASP A 68 41.57 -3.78 1.63
N VAL A 69 41.81 -4.17 2.89
CA VAL A 69 42.16 -5.56 3.19
C VAL A 69 40.95 -6.46 2.94
N SER A 70 41.02 -7.30 1.90
CA SER A 70 39.91 -8.15 1.44
C SER A 70 40.05 -9.63 1.85
N SER A 71 41.21 -10.03 2.36
CA SER A 71 41.52 -11.40 2.77
C SER A 71 42.16 -11.42 4.15
N VAL A 72 41.80 -12.42 4.96
CA VAL A 72 42.35 -12.66 6.30
C VAL A 72 43.08 -14.01 6.42
N VAL A 73 43.39 -14.63 5.28
CA VAL A 73 43.91 -16.01 5.21
C VAL A 73 45.34 -16.12 5.76
N ASP A 74 46.15 -15.07 5.63
CA ASP A 74 47.56 -15.04 6.06
C ASP A 74 47.75 -14.43 7.47
N ALA A 75 46.69 -14.46 8.29
CA ALA A 75 46.73 -13.88 9.62
C ALA A 75 47.70 -14.63 10.55
N VAL A 76 48.63 -13.89 11.16
CA VAL A 76 49.59 -14.37 12.16
C VAL A 76 48.98 -14.33 13.57
N GLY A 77 47.90 -13.56 13.75
CA GLY A 77 47.16 -13.45 15.00
C GLY A 77 45.66 -13.37 14.79
N VAL A 78 44.90 -14.10 15.61
CA VAL A 78 43.43 -14.09 15.59
C VAL A 78 42.90 -14.02 17.02
N ALA A 79 41.94 -13.12 17.28
CA ALA A 79 41.19 -13.08 18.53
C ALA A 79 39.68 -12.95 18.27
N ARG A 80 38.89 -13.74 19.00
CA ARG A 80 37.42 -13.68 18.91
C ARG A 80 36.90 -12.42 19.60
N VAL A 81 35.92 -11.78 18.96
CA VAL A 81 35.22 -10.61 19.49
C VAL A 81 33.91 -11.08 20.10
N ASP A 82 33.68 -10.73 21.37
CA ASP A 82 32.43 -11.06 22.05
C ASP A 82 31.28 -10.29 21.39
N GLY A 83 30.14 -10.96 21.20
CA GLY A 83 29.06 -10.43 20.36
C GLY A 83 29.21 -10.74 18.86
N GLY A 84 30.38 -11.12 18.34
CA GLY A 84 30.50 -11.70 16.99
C GLY A 84 31.74 -11.27 16.20
N GLY A 85 32.23 -12.16 15.35
CA GLY A 85 33.40 -11.93 14.50
C GLY A 85 34.74 -12.21 15.18
N SER A 86 35.81 -11.84 14.51
CA SER A 86 37.19 -11.98 14.96
C SER A 86 38.06 -10.86 14.39
N VAL A 87 39.11 -10.50 15.13
CA VAL A 87 40.14 -9.59 14.68
C VAL A 87 41.33 -10.39 14.21
N PHE A 88 41.84 -10.04 13.03
CA PHE A 88 42.95 -10.67 12.35
C PHE A 88 44.11 -9.68 12.24
N VAL A 89 45.33 -10.13 12.52
CA VAL A 89 46.56 -9.36 12.33
C VAL A 89 47.41 -10.03 11.26
N MET A 90 47.82 -9.27 10.25
CA MET A 90 48.59 -9.73 9.10
C MET A 90 49.83 -8.85 8.92
N ALA A 91 50.91 -9.44 8.39
CA ALA A 91 52.19 -8.78 8.13
C ALA A 91 52.68 -7.82 9.25
N PRO A 92 52.64 -8.21 10.56
CA PRO A 92 53.08 -7.30 11.61
C PRO A 92 54.61 -7.15 11.59
N SER A 93 55.08 -5.91 11.70
CA SER A 93 56.51 -5.62 11.91
C SER A 93 57.02 -6.09 13.29
N ARG A 94 56.11 -6.30 14.27
CA ARG A 94 56.41 -6.92 15.57
C ARG A 94 55.33 -7.89 16.03
N TRP A 95 55.74 -9.07 16.54
CA TRP A 95 54.82 -10.10 17.03
C TRP A 95 55.29 -10.80 18.32
N ASP A 96 55.36 -10.02 19.41
CA ASP A 96 55.76 -10.46 20.75
C ASP A 96 54.57 -10.62 21.71
N ASP A 97 54.83 -10.91 22.99
CA ASP A 97 53.80 -11.07 24.01
C ASP A 97 52.97 -9.78 24.20
N GLU A 98 53.58 -8.62 23.99
CA GLU A 98 52.93 -7.31 24.06
C GLU A 98 51.92 -7.15 22.91
N ALA A 99 52.32 -7.43 21.67
CA ALA A 99 51.43 -7.42 20.50
C ALA A 99 50.23 -8.37 20.67
N ARG A 100 50.45 -9.56 21.24
CA ARG A 100 49.35 -10.50 21.53
C ARG A 100 48.43 -10.01 22.66
N ALA A 101 48.94 -9.26 23.63
CA ALA A 101 48.11 -8.60 24.64
C ALA A 101 47.27 -7.48 24.04
N MET A 102 47.86 -6.64 23.19
CA MET A 102 47.16 -5.58 22.45
C MET A 102 46.00 -6.12 21.63
N LEU A 103 46.20 -7.24 20.90
CA LEU A 103 45.13 -7.91 20.14
C LEU A 103 43.97 -8.36 21.05
N ARG A 104 44.26 -8.98 22.21
CA ARG A 104 43.23 -9.44 23.14
C ARG A 104 42.43 -8.27 23.73
N ASP A 105 43.12 -7.23 24.16
CA ASP A 105 42.49 -6.04 24.75
C ASP A 105 41.59 -5.33 23.72
N THR A 106 42.09 -5.17 22.49
CA THR A 106 41.30 -4.60 21.38
C THR A 106 40.07 -5.45 21.07
N ALA A 107 40.18 -6.78 21.08
CA ALA A 107 39.04 -7.68 20.84
C ALA A 107 37.93 -7.54 21.91
N VAL A 108 38.29 -7.30 23.18
CA VAL A 108 37.33 -7.03 24.26
C VAL A 108 36.58 -5.71 24.02
N TRP A 109 37.30 -4.66 23.65
CA TRP A 109 36.70 -3.34 23.39
C TRP A 109 35.86 -3.30 22.11
N LEU A 110 36.27 -4.03 21.07
CA LEU A 110 35.44 -4.24 19.89
C LEU A 110 34.13 -4.96 20.23
N GLY A 111 34.15 -5.92 21.16
CA GLY A 111 32.92 -6.59 21.60
C GLY A 111 31.94 -5.62 22.28
N THR A 112 32.46 -4.69 23.07
CA THR A 112 31.68 -3.60 23.66
C THR A 112 31.10 -2.68 22.58
N ALA A 113 31.89 -2.30 21.57
CA ALA A 113 31.44 -1.44 20.46
C ALA A 113 30.31 -2.11 19.63
N VAL A 114 30.48 -3.38 19.27
CA VAL A 114 29.47 -4.18 18.55
C VAL A 114 28.17 -4.30 19.34
N ARG A 115 28.26 -4.53 20.66
CA ARG A 115 27.09 -4.59 21.53
C ARG A 115 26.34 -3.26 21.61
N LEU A 116 27.06 -2.15 21.65
CA LEU A 116 26.47 -0.80 21.67
C LEU A 116 25.71 -0.51 20.37
N GLU A 117 26.28 -0.85 19.21
CA GLU A 117 25.61 -0.69 17.91
C GLU A 117 24.34 -1.54 17.80
N ARG A 118 24.37 -2.80 18.30
CA ARG A 118 23.15 -3.63 18.37
C ARG A 118 22.05 -3.02 19.24
N LEU A 119 22.41 -2.54 20.42
CA LEU A 119 21.43 -1.92 21.34
C LEU A 119 20.81 -0.64 20.74
N ARG A 120 21.56 0.09 19.92
CA ARG A 120 21.04 1.25 19.17
C ARG A 120 20.09 0.82 18.07
N ALA A 121 20.47 -0.18 17.27
CA ALA A 121 19.58 -0.73 16.24
C ALA A 121 18.27 -1.26 16.84
N ASP A 122 18.33 -1.96 17.98
CA ASP A 122 17.16 -2.45 18.70
C ASP A 122 16.28 -1.31 19.23
N ARG A 123 16.89 -0.25 19.76
CA ARG A 123 16.18 0.95 20.20
C ARG A 123 15.48 1.64 19.02
N ASP A 124 16.18 1.85 17.91
CA ASP A 124 15.62 2.51 16.73
C ASP A 124 14.44 1.69 16.15
N ALA A 125 14.57 0.37 16.14
CA ALA A 125 13.49 -0.54 15.78
C ALA A 125 12.30 -0.46 16.76
N ALA A 126 12.55 -0.35 18.07
CA ALA A 126 11.51 -0.15 19.08
C ALA A 126 10.80 1.21 18.91
N ASP A 127 11.55 2.29 18.66
CA ASP A 127 11.01 3.63 18.43
C ASP A 127 10.14 3.68 17.17
N LEU A 128 10.56 3.01 16.10
CA LEU A 128 9.75 2.86 14.88
C LEU A 128 8.45 2.10 15.14
N ARG A 129 8.50 0.99 15.89
CA ARG A 129 7.31 0.23 16.31
C ARG A 129 6.36 1.09 17.15
N ALA A 130 6.89 1.85 18.11
CA ALA A 130 6.08 2.74 18.93
C ALA A 130 5.41 3.86 18.12
N ARG A 131 6.12 4.43 17.13
CA ARG A 131 5.53 5.42 16.20
C ARG A 131 4.40 4.81 15.36
N ARG A 132 4.58 3.59 14.86
CA ARG A 132 3.54 2.85 14.12
C ARG A 132 2.27 2.67 14.97
N LEU A 133 2.41 2.12 16.17
CA LEU A 133 1.28 1.87 17.07
C LEU A 133 0.52 3.17 17.43
N ARG A 134 1.23 4.28 17.62
CA ARG A 134 0.61 5.60 17.87
C ARG A 134 -0.18 6.10 16.66
N ALA A 135 0.34 5.91 15.45
CA ALA A 135 -0.35 6.30 14.22
C ALA A 135 -1.64 5.47 14.02
N GLU A 136 -1.56 4.15 14.19
CA GLU A 136 -2.71 3.24 14.13
C GLU A 136 -3.80 3.63 15.14
N PHE A 137 -3.41 3.90 16.39
CA PHE A 137 -4.33 4.38 17.42
C PHE A 137 -4.97 5.73 17.07
N GLY A 138 -4.20 6.65 16.48
CA GLY A 138 -4.70 7.94 16.00
C GLY A 138 -5.78 7.78 14.93
N THR A 139 -5.53 6.95 13.92
CA THR A 139 -6.50 6.65 12.86
C THR A 139 -7.78 6.00 13.41
N ALA A 140 -7.65 5.03 14.31
CA ALA A 140 -8.79 4.39 14.96
C ALA A 140 -9.65 5.39 15.75
N ARG A 141 -9.01 6.31 16.48
CA ARG A 141 -9.69 7.36 17.25
C ARG A 141 -10.42 8.36 16.36
N THR A 142 -9.81 8.80 15.26
CA THR A 142 -10.46 9.69 14.29
C THR A 142 -11.68 9.04 13.64
N ARG A 143 -11.57 7.75 13.29
CA ARG A 143 -12.68 6.97 12.74
C ARG A 143 -13.86 6.88 13.72
N LEU A 144 -13.58 6.58 15.00
CA LEU A 144 -14.60 6.56 16.05
C LEU A 144 -15.24 7.92 16.28
N ALA A 145 -14.47 9.01 16.22
CA ALA A 145 -15.00 10.37 16.33
C ALA A 145 -15.95 10.68 15.17
N ARG A 146 -15.56 10.35 13.93
CA ARG A 146 -16.40 10.54 12.73
C ARG A 146 -17.69 9.74 12.80
N VAL A 147 -17.64 8.47 13.24
CA VAL A 147 -18.86 7.67 13.47
C VAL A 147 -19.78 8.34 14.47
N ARG A 148 -19.23 8.83 15.59
CA ARG A 148 -20.01 9.53 16.63
C ARG A 148 -20.60 10.84 16.14
N ASP A 149 -19.86 11.63 15.37
CA ASP A 149 -20.34 12.89 14.82
C ASP A 149 -21.45 12.68 13.79
N LEU A 150 -21.31 11.67 12.92
CA LEU A 150 -22.36 11.27 11.97
C LEU A 150 -23.62 10.79 12.70
N GLU A 151 -23.47 9.97 13.75
CA GLU A 151 -24.61 9.52 14.55
C GLU A 151 -25.28 10.68 15.30
N ARG A 152 -24.48 11.62 15.84
CA ARG A 152 -25.00 12.83 16.47
C ARG A 152 -25.75 13.72 15.48
N GLN A 153 -25.19 13.92 14.28
CA GLN A 153 -25.82 14.71 13.22
C GLN A 153 -27.14 14.07 12.75
N ARG A 154 -27.20 12.74 12.65
CA ARG A 154 -28.42 12.00 12.36
C ARG A 154 -29.46 12.16 13.46
N LEU A 155 -29.08 11.95 14.72
CA LEU A 155 -29.98 12.12 15.87
C LEU A 155 -30.54 13.55 15.91
N VAL A 156 -29.69 14.55 15.73
CA VAL A 156 -30.12 15.95 15.67
C VAL A 156 -31.01 16.19 14.45
N GLY A 157 -30.64 15.71 13.26
CA GLY A 157 -31.40 15.92 12.02
C GLY A 157 -32.78 15.27 12.04
N ALA A 158 -32.88 14.02 12.54
CA ALA A 158 -34.12 13.29 12.72
C ALA A 158 -35.03 13.93 13.77
N ILE A 159 -34.44 14.44 14.87
CA ILE A 159 -35.21 15.09 15.93
C ILE A 159 -35.66 16.49 15.54
N THR A 160 -34.87 17.27 14.80
CA THR A 160 -35.13 18.71 14.60
C THR A 160 -35.72 19.08 13.25
N THR A 161 -35.45 18.35 12.16
CA THR A 161 -35.79 18.85 10.81
C THR A 161 -37.18 18.39 10.35
N THR A 162 -37.52 17.12 10.56
CA THR A 162 -38.84 16.56 10.20
C THR A 162 -39.90 17.01 11.20
N THR A 163 -39.63 16.90 12.50
CA THR A 163 -40.65 17.22 13.51
C THR A 163 -41.08 18.69 13.52
N LEU A 164 -40.16 19.65 13.33
CA LEU A 164 -40.48 21.08 13.48
C LEU A 164 -41.18 21.69 12.26
N ARG A 165 -40.87 21.22 11.05
CA ARG A 165 -41.49 21.71 9.81
C ARG A 165 -42.93 21.22 9.70
N ASP A 166 -43.14 19.94 9.98
CA ASP A 166 -44.44 19.30 9.83
C ASP A 166 -45.39 19.72 10.98
N LEU A 167 -44.86 19.95 12.20
CA LEU A 167 -45.63 20.57 13.29
C LEU A 167 -46.10 21.98 12.95
N ALA A 168 -45.30 22.76 12.20
CA ALA A 168 -45.72 24.10 11.78
C ALA A 168 -46.88 24.04 10.78
N GLY A 169 -46.88 23.06 9.88
CA GLY A 169 -47.98 22.78 8.95
C GLY A 169 -49.26 22.37 9.68
N VAL A 170 -49.17 21.36 10.55
CA VAL A 170 -50.30 20.88 11.36
C VAL A 170 -50.85 21.99 12.26
N ARG A 171 -49.99 22.81 12.89
CA ARG A 171 -50.42 23.94 13.72
C ARG A 171 -51.20 24.99 12.92
N THR A 172 -50.84 25.20 11.65
CA THR A 172 -51.55 26.13 10.76
C THR A 172 -52.93 25.60 10.42
N LEU A 173 -53.04 24.31 10.09
CA LEU A 173 -54.32 23.65 9.81
C LEU A 173 -55.25 23.63 11.04
N LEU A 174 -54.73 23.28 12.22
CA LEU A 174 -55.51 23.29 13.47
C LEU A 174 -56.01 24.71 13.84
N ARG A 175 -55.25 25.74 13.50
CA ARG A 175 -55.66 27.14 13.72
C ARG A 175 -56.80 27.53 12.78
N ALA A 176 -56.74 27.14 11.52
CA ALA A 176 -57.85 27.34 10.57
C ALA A 176 -59.12 26.61 11.03
N VAL A 177 -59.01 25.40 11.56
CA VAL A 177 -60.15 24.67 12.16
C VAL A 177 -60.76 25.43 13.34
N ALA A 178 -59.92 26.03 14.21
CA ALA A 178 -60.39 26.77 15.38
C ALA A 178 -61.01 28.14 15.04
N GLU A 179 -60.50 28.84 14.01
CA GLU A 179 -60.95 30.18 13.61
C GLU A 179 -62.11 30.14 12.61
N GLU A 180 -62.14 29.16 11.70
CA GLU A 180 -63.07 29.11 10.56
C GLU A 180 -64.02 27.91 10.60
N GLY A 181 -63.84 26.96 11.52
CA GLY A 181 -64.72 25.80 11.70
C GLY A 181 -64.71 24.78 10.55
N THR A 182 -63.77 24.90 9.62
CA THR A 182 -63.63 24.05 8.43
C THR A 182 -62.24 23.43 8.35
N GLY A 183 -62.07 22.33 7.61
CA GLY A 183 -60.75 21.67 7.41
C GLY A 183 -60.34 20.65 8.48
N LEU A 184 -61.27 20.16 9.31
CA LEU A 184 -60.98 19.17 10.36
C LEU A 184 -60.43 17.86 9.77
N GLU A 185 -60.98 17.37 8.66
CA GLU A 185 -60.51 16.16 7.98
C GLU A 185 -59.06 16.32 7.48
N ALA A 186 -58.73 17.45 6.84
CA ALA A 186 -57.37 17.74 6.37
C ALA A 186 -56.37 17.90 7.54
N ALA A 187 -56.80 18.46 8.67
CA ALA A 187 -55.98 18.55 9.87
C ALA A 187 -55.77 17.17 10.54
N GLN A 188 -56.78 16.29 10.50
CA GLN A 188 -56.67 14.91 10.97
C GLN A 188 -55.73 14.09 10.08
N GLU A 189 -55.88 14.14 8.75
CA GLU A 189 -54.97 13.46 7.82
C GLU A 189 -53.53 13.91 8.01
N ALA A 190 -53.27 15.22 8.07
CA ALA A 190 -51.92 15.75 8.28
C ALA A 190 -51.33 15.37 9.65
N LEU A 191 -52.16 15.23 10.68
CA LEU A 191 -51.72 14.80 12.01
C LEU A 191 -51.40 13.30 12.02
N ASP A 192 -52.22 12.48 11.39
CA ASP A 192 -52.01 11.03 11.27
C ASP A 192 -50.76 10.74 10.43
N GLU A 193 -50.56 11.46 9.33
CA GLU A 193 -49.35 11.39 8.51
C GLU A 193 -48.10 11.80 9.30
N LEU A 194 -48.17 12.89 10.08
CA LEU A 194 -47.07 13.32 10.96
C LEU A 194 -46.78 12.30 12.07
N ILE A 195 -47.81 11.68 12.65
CA ILE A 195 -47.66 10.64 13.68
C ILE A 195 -47.01 9.39 13.07
N ASP A 196 -47.39 9.00 11.86
CA ASP A 196 -46.84 7.84 11.17
C ASP A 196 -45.40 8.09 10.71
N ASP A 197 -45.08 9.28 10.21
CA ASP A 197 -43.71 9.72 9.92
C ASP A 197 -42.86 9.80 11.18
N PHE A 198 -43.39 10.35 12.27
CA PHE A 198 -42.70 10.37 13.55
C PHE A 198 -42.45 8.96 14.08
N ARG A 199 -43.42 8.05 13.97
CA ARG A 199 -43.25 6.63 14.34
C ARG A 199 -42.22 5.94 13.45
N SER A 200 -42.20 6.24 12.15
CA SER A 200 -41.20 5.75 11.20
C SER A 200 -39.80 6.23 11.59
N VAL A 201 -39.65 7.52 11.91
CA VAL A 201 -38.39 8.11 12.39
C VAL A 201 -37.95 7.52 13.72
N VAL A 202 -38.84 7.36 14.70
CA VAL A 202 -38.53 6.77 16.01
C VAL A 202 -38.10 5.30 15.88
N ARG A 203 -38.80 4.50 15.06
CA ARG A 203 -38.41 3.11 14.75
C ARG A 203 -37.10 3.03 13.94
N GLY A 204 -36.84 4.04 13.12
CA GLY A 204 -35.58 4.23 12.40
C GLY A 204 -34.40 4.61 13.31
N VAL A 205 -34.64 5.21 14.48
CA VAL A 205 -33.60 5.64 15.43
C VAL A 205 -33.33 4.58 16.52
N PHE A 206 -34.33 3.81 16.94
CA PHE A 206 -34.17 2.66 17.85
C PHE A 206 -35.00 1.46 17.40
N PRO A 207 -34.42 0.50 16.65
CA PRO A 207 -35.08 -0.77 16.43
C PRO A 207 -35.12 -1.57 17.74
N ALA A 208 -36.27 -1.56 18.42
CA ALA A 208 -36.46 -2.17 19.74
C ALA A 208 -36.12 -3.67 19.77
N MET A 209 -36.29 -4.36 18.63
CA MET A 209 -36.01 -5.79 18.49
C MET A 209 -34.55 -6.10 18.13
N LEU A 210 -33.75 -5.10 17.75
CA LEU A 210 -32.36 -5.32 17.35
C LEU A 210 -31.48 -5.84 18.50
N PRO A 211 -31.52 -5.29 19.74
CA PRO A 211 -30.69 -5.80 20.83
C PRO A 211 -31.01 -7.27 21.15
N ASP A 212 -32.30 -7.62 21.18
CA ASP A 212 -32.74 -8.93 21.68
C ASP A 212 -32.84 -10.00 20.59
N ARG A 213 -33.21 -9.63 19.36
CA ARG A 213 -33.52 -10.58 18.26
C ARG A 213 -32.67 -10.43 17.01
N GLY A 214 -31.83 -9.40 16.93
CA GLY A 214 -30.83 -9.25 15.87
C GLY A 214 -31.38 -8.64 14.57
N ALA A 215 -30.48 -8.37 13.63
CA ALA A 215 -30.77 -7.56 12.44
C ALA A 215 -31.86 -8.13 11.54
N ARG A 216 -31.89 -9.45 11.34
CA ARG A 216 -32.92 -10.11 10.53
C ARG A 216 -34.32 -9.85 11.08
N ALA A 217 -34.54 -10.17 12.36
CA ALA A 217 -35.85 -10.03 12.98
C ALA A 217 -36.34 -8.57 12.99
N ALA A 218 -35.42 -7.61 13.21
CA ALA A 218 -35.73 -6.19 13.13
C ALA A 218 -36.11 -5.75 11.70
N LEU A 219 -35.46 -6.29 10.66
CA LEU A 219 -35.80 -6.01 9.26
C LEU A 219 -37.15 -6.62 8.85
N GLU A 220 -37.47 -7.83 9.34
CA GLU A 220 -38.76 -8.47 9.11
C GLU A 220 -39.91 -7.69 9.78
N GLU A 221 -39.68 -7.14 10.97
CA GLU A 221 -40.63 -6.25 11.65
C GLU A 221 -40.85 -4.95 10.86
N LEU A 222 -39.77 -4.31 10.39
CA LEU A 222 -39.87 -3.12 9.54
C LEU A 222 -40.66 -3.44 8.27
N ALA A 223 -40.33 -4.54 7.60
CA ALA A 223 -40.99 -4.97 6.36
C ALA A 223 -42.50 -5.16 6.51
N ALA A 224 -42.98 -5.64 7.67
CA ALA A 224 -44.41 -5.80 7.93
C ALA A 224 -45.19 -4.47 7.95
N THR A 225 -44.49 -3.33 8.07
CA THR A 225 -45.09 -1.99 8.07
C THR A 225 -45.04 -1.30 6.70
N LEU A 226 -44.32 -1.87 5.74
CA LEU A 226 -44.12 -1.24 4.44
C LEU A 226 -45.32 -1.47 3.49
N PRO A 227 -45.62 -0.51 2.61
CA PRO A 227 -46.77 -0.62 1.71
C PRO A 227 -46.63 -1.73 0.67
N ARG A 228 -45.40 -2.05 0.25
CA ARG A 228 -45.10 -3.19 -0.63
C ARG A 228 -44.69 -4.42 0.18
N PRO A 229 -45.19 -5.62 -0.17
CA PRO A 229 -44.72 -6.87 0.44
C PRO A 229 -43.21 -7.05 0.23
N VAL A 230 -42.51 -7.49 1.26
CA VAL A 230 -41.06 -7.79 1.21
C VAL A 230 -40.84 -9.27 1.52
N GLY A 231 -40.16 -9.97 0.62
CA GLY A 231 -39.76 -11.37 0.81
C GLY A 231 -38.30 -11.48 1.23
N PHE A 232 -38.01 -12.22 2.31
CA PHE A 232 -36.65 -12.50 2.77
C PHE A 232 -36.21 -13.91 2.40
N THR A 233 -34.99 -14.05 1.90
CA THR A 233 -34.33 -15.34 1.63
C THR A 233 -32.93 -15.35 2.24
N GLY A 234 -32.35 -16.54 2.43
CA GLY A 234 -31.03 -16.73 3.03
C GLY A 234 -30.99 -16.48 4.55
N ASP A 235 -29.80 -16.38 5.16
CA ASP A 235 -29.60 -16.19 6.60
C ASP A 235 -28.31 -15.40 6.92
N LEU A 236 -28.29 -14.71 8.06
CA LEU A 236 -27.15 -13.92 8.54
C LEU A 236 -26.23 -14.71 9.49
N GLY A 237 -26.63 -15.91 9.93
CA GLY A 237 -25.88 -16.72 10.87
C GLY A 237 -25.92 -16.18 12.31
N PRO A 238 -24.91 -16.48 13.14
CA PRO A 238 -24.88 -16.09 14.55
C PRO A 238 -24.78 -14.56 14.75
N ARG A 239 -25.22 -14.09 15.92
CA ARG A 239 -25.22 -12.67 16.31
C ARG A 239 -23.82 -12.06 16.27
N VAL A 240 -23.72 -10.84 15.76
CA VAL A 240 -22.46 -10.08 15.72
C VAL A 240 -22.53 -8.87 16.65
N GLY A 241 -21.42 -8.14 16.79
CA GLY A 241 -21.38 -6.96 17.66
C GLY A 241 -22.45 -5.93 17.31
N TRP A 242 -23.08 -5.34 18.34
CA TRP A 242 -24.18 -4.37 18.23
C TRP A 242 -23.96 -3.30 17.15
N GLN A 243 -22.75 -2.75 17.05
CA GLN A 243 -22.38 -1.70 16.10
C GLN A 243 -22.53 -2.17 14.64
N LEU A 244 -22.19 -3.44 14.37
CA LEU A 244 -22.31 -4.03 13.05
C LEU A 244 -23.77 -4.39 12.73
N GLU A 245 -24.50 -4.96 13.69
CA GLU A 245 -25.92 -5.27 13.49
C GLU A 245 -26.75 -4.01 13.26
N SER A 246 -26.47 -2.94 14.01
CA SER A 246 -27.12 -1.64 13.85
C SER A 246 -26.76 -0.97 12.53
N GLY A 247 -25.47 -0.94 12.16
CA GLY A 247 -25.04 -0.39 10.88
C GLY A 247 -25.65 -1.13 9.69
N PHE A 248 -25.70 -2.46 9.75
CA PHE A 248 -26.29 -3.31 8.73
C PHE A 248 -27.80 -3.12 8.64
N TYR A 249 -28.51 -3.14 9.78
CA TYR A 249 -29.94 -2.88 9.86
C TYR A 249 -30.29 -1.54 9.21
N HIS A 250 -29.61 -0.46 9.58
CA HIS A 250 -29.95 0.87 9.05
C HIS A 250 -29.70 0.99 7.55
N ALA A 251 -28.62 0.41 7.03
CA ALA A 251 -28.35 0.42 5.59
C ALA A 251 -29.43 -0.31 4.79
N VAL A 252 -29.86 -1.48 5.25
CA VAL A 252 -30.92 -2.25 4.60
C VAL A 252 -32.29 -1.59 4.80
N ALA A 253 -32.56 -1.01 5.97
CA ALA A 253 -33.78 -0.26 6.25
C ALA A 253 -33.95 0.96 5.34
N SER A 254 -32.87 1.74 5.11
CA SER A 254 -32.90 2.85 4.15
C SER A 254 -33.25 2.38 2.74
N ALA A 255 -32.65 1.26 2.30
CA ALA A 255 -32.95 0.68 1.00
C ALA A 255 -34.42 0.21 0.90
N LEU A 256 -34.95 -0.42 1.95
CA LEU A 256 -36.34 -0.88 2.00
C LEU A 256 -37.33 0.29 2.00
N ASN A 257 -37.09 1.33 2.80
CA ASN A 257 -37.94 2.52 2.84
C ASN A 257 -37.98 3.25 1.49
N LEU A 258 -36.87 3.25 0.75
CA LEU A 258 -36.81 3.81 -0.60
C LEU A 258 -37.58 2.94 -1.61
N LEU A 259 -37.38 1.62 -1.58
CA LEU A 259 -37.86 0.73 -2.63
C LEU A 259 -39.29 0.21 -2.43
N ALA A 260 -39.83 0.28 -1.21
CA ALA A 260 -41.13 -0.30 -0.86
C ALA A 260 -42.34 0.67 -0.98
N GLY A 261 -42.21 1.76 -1.75
CA GLY A 261 -43.30 2.75 -1.97
C GLY A 261 -44.53 2.19 -2.71
N ARG A 262 -45.70 2.85 -2.63
CA ARG A 262 -47.01 2.32 -3.08
C ARG A 262 -47.19 2.10 -4.60
N GLU A 263 -46.22 2.50 -5.41
CA GLU A 263 -46.40 2.63 -6.87
C GLU A 263 -46.39 1.31 -7.65
N HIS A 264 -45.98 0.19 -7.04
CA HIS A 264 -45.81 -1.09 -7.72
C HIS A 264 -46.34 -2.27 -6.91
N ALA A 265 -47.00 -3.22 -7.58
CA ALA A 265 -47.60 -4.40 -6.93
C ALA A 265 -46.62 -5.56 -6.68
N GLN A 266 -45.47 -5.58 -7.37
CA GLN A 266 -44.50 -6.67 -7.24
C GLN A 266 -43.72 -6.55 -5.92
N ALA A 267 -43.52 -7.68 -5.24
CA ALA A 267 -42.83 -7.73 -3.95
C ALA A 267 -41.35 -7.34 -4.09
N VAL A 268 -40.83 -6.65 -3.07
CA VAL A 268 -39.40 -6.39 -2.91
C VAL A 268 -38.73 -7.67 -2.40
N THR A 269 -37.60 -8.05 -2.97
CA THR A 269 -36.86 -9.25 -2.56
C THR A 269 -35.61 -8.84 -1.79
N VAL A 270 -35.39 -9.46 -0.63
CA VAL A 270 -34.18 -9.31 0.18
C VAL A 270 -33.49 -10.67 0.30
N ALA A 271 -32.31 -10.79 -0.28
CA ALA A 271 -31.44 -11.94 -0.09
C ALA A 271 -30.39 -11.61 0.98
N LEU A 272 -30.47 -12.30 2.12
CA LEU A 272 -29.50 -12.21 3.20
C LEU A 272 -28.44 -13.29 3.04
N GLY A 273 -27.22 -12.99 3.43
CA GLY A 273 -26.12 -13.95 3.35
C GLY A 273 -25.02 -13.68 4.34
N ARG A 274 -24.12 -14.64 4.42
CA ARG A 274 -22.99 -14.63 5.33
C ARG A 274 -21.73 -15.16 4.65
N ASP A 275 -20.71 -14.31 4.53
CA ASP A 275 -19.36 -14.68 4.07
C ASP A 275 -18.31 -13.70 4.61
N ASP A 276 -17.74 -14.00 5.79
CA ASP A 276 -16.87 -13.11 6.61
C ASP A 276 -17.41 -11.67 6.86
N ALA A 277 -18.66 -11.43 6.44
CA ALA A 277 -19.38 -10.18 6.45
C ALA A 277 -20.89 -10.46 6.43
N LEU A 278 -21.67 -9.55 6.99
CA LEU A 278 -23.13 -9.54 6.80
C LEU A 278 -23.41 -9.06 5.38
N LEU A 279 -24.26 -9.77 4.65
CA LEU A 279 -24.62 -9.45 3.26
C LEU A 279 -26.14 -9.28 3.13
N ALA A 280 -26.56 -8.24 2.43
CA ALA A 280 -27.93 -8.08 1.96
C ALA A 280 -27.94 -7.61 0.50
N ARG A 281 -28.80 -8.22 -0.31
CA ARG A 281 -29.18 -7.71 -1.63
C ARG A 281 -30.67 -7.43 -1.63
N VAL A 282 -31.04 -6.19 -1.86
CA VAL A 282 -32.43 -5.72 -2.00
C VAL A 282 -32.70 -5.48 -3.48
N THR A 283 -33.76 -6.08 -4.00
CA THR A 283 -34.15 -5.97 -5.41
C THR A 283 -35.62 -5.59 -5.51
N ALA A 284 -35.92 -4.57 -6.30
CA ALA A 284 -37.28 -4.12 -6.54
C ALA A 284 -37.46 -3.64 -7.99
N ALA A 285 -38.53 -4.08 -8.64
CA ALA A 285 -38.97 -3.48 -9.89
C ALA A 285 -39.51 -2.06 -9.61
N GLY A 286 -39.13 -1.09 -10.46
CA GLY A 286 -39.59 0.29 -10.37
C GLY A 286 -38.86 1.22 -11.36
N PRO A 287 -39.36 2.45 -11.53
CA PRO A 287 -38.84 3.41 -12.53
C PRO A 287 -37.57 4.14 -12.10
N LEU A 288 -37.06 3.88 -10.89
CA LEU A 288 -35.91 4.59 -10.31
C LEU A 288 -34.66 4.38 -11.16
N THR A 289 -33.98 5.48 -11.47
CA THR A 289 -32.69 5.45 -12.17
C THR A 289 -31.53 5.21 -11.18
N ALA A 290 -30.35 4.88 -11.70
CA ALA A 290 -29.16 4.75 -10.87
C ALA A 290 -28.80 6.06 -10.14
N ASP A 291 -29.06 7.22 -10.75
CA ASP A 291 -28.77 8.53 -10.18
C ASP A 291 -29.73 8.88 -9.02
N ASP A 292 -31.01 8.50 -9.14
CA ASP A 292 -32.00 8.64 -8.07
C ASP A 292 -31.59 7.81 -6.84
N LEU A 293 -31.13 6.57 -7.07
CA LEU A 293 -30.65 5.68 -6.01
C LEU A 293 -29.39 6.25 -5.33
N PHE A 294 -28.42 6.72 -6.11
CA PHE A 294 -27.18 7.30 -5.59
C PHE A 294 -27.45 8.56 -4.77
N THR A 295 -28.34 9.43 -5.24
CA THR A 295 -28.73 10.66 -4.55
C THR A 295 -29.43 10.33 -3.23
N ALA A 296 -30.38 9.39 -3.24
CA ALA A 296 -31.14 9.02 -2.04
C ALA A 296 -30.29 8.27 -0.99
N LEU A 297 -29.36 7.43 -1.42
CA LEU A 297 -28.59 6.53 -0.53
C LEU A 297 -27.17 7.03 -0.26
N GLY A 298 -26.73 8.15 -0.82
CA GLY A 298 -25.35 8.65 -0.72
C GLY A 298 -24.82 8.76 0.71
N HIS A 299 -25.65 9.25 1.64
CA HIS A 299 -25.27 9.32 3.07
C HIS A 299 -25.13 7.93 3.72
N ASP A 300 -25.98 6.97 3.33
CA ASP A 300 -25.89 5.59 3.83
C ASP A 300 -24.65 4.88 3.27
N ILE A 301 -24.28 5.15 2.02
CA ILE A 301 -23.05 4.67 1.37
C ILE A 301 -21.82 5.16 2.14
N GLU A 302 -21.73 6.46 2.43
CA GLU A 302 -20.62 7.03 3.20
C GLU A 302 -20.55 6.40 4.61
N ARG A 303 -21.70 6.24 5.28
CA ARG A 303 -21.76 5.67 6.63
C ARG A 303 -21.30 4.22 6.67
N VAL A 304 -21.76 3.39 5.73
CA VAL A 304 -21.36 1.98 5.63
C VAL A 304 -19.86 1.87 5.35
N ALA A 305 -19.30 2.73 4.50
CA ALA A 305 -17.86 2.81 4.27
C ALA A 305 -17.07 3.16 5.55
N VAL A 306 -17.56 4.10 6.36
CA VAL A 306 -16.94 4.44 7.66
C VAL A 306 -16.96 3.24 8.62
N LEU A 307 -17.98 2.39 8.58
CA LEU A 307 -18.04 1.16 9.38
C LEU A 307 -17.19 0.01 8.82
N GLY A 308 -16.55 0.20 7.66
CA GLY A 308 -15.69 -0.80 7.02
C GLY A 308 -16.48 -1.79 6.17
N GLY A 309 -17.71 -1.43 5.82
CA GLY A 309 -18.52 -2.11 4.84
C GLY A 309 -18.54 -1.42 3.49
N GLU A 310 -19.41 -1.91 2.64
CA GLU A 310 -19.68 -1.39 1.31
C GLU A 310 -21.18 -1.38 1.05
N MET A 311 -21.67 -0.32 0.43
CA MET A 311 -23.04 -0.24 -0.04
C MET A 311 -23.03 0.29 -1.47
N THR A 312 -23.67 -0.46 -2.37
CA THR A 312 -23.71 -0.19 -3.81
C THR A 312 -25.16 -0.18 -4.27
N CYS A 313 -25.50 0.69 -5.21
CA CYS A 313 -26.84 0.77 -5.77
C CYS A 313 -26.76 0.96 -7.29
N GLY A 314 -27.74 0.43 -8.00
CA GLY A 314 -27.82 0.51 -9.45
C GLY A 314 -29.10 -0.10 -9.99
N VAL A 315 -29.21 -0.16 -11.31
CA VAL A 315 -30.36 -0.74 -12.00
C VAL A 315 -29.88 -1.87 -12.90
N VAL A 316 -30.47 -3.05 -12.76
CA VAL A 316 -30.19 -4.25 -13.56
C VAL A 316 -31.50 -4.72 -14.17
N ASP A 317 -31.56 -4.84 -15.49
CA ASP A 317 -32.76 -5.27 -16.24
C ASP A 317 -34.05 -4.51 -15.85
N GLY A 318 -33.92 -3.19 -15.62
CA GLY A 318 -35.03 -2.33 -15.20
C GLY A 318 -35.49 -2.52 -13.75
N SER A 319 -34.73 -3.25 -12.93
CA SER A 319 -34.96 -3.40 -11.50
C SER A 319 -33.88 -2.69 -10.69
N ALA A 320 -34.28 -1.94 -9.67
CA ALA A 320 -33.35 -1.35 -8.70
C ALA A 320 -32.72 -2.47 -7.85
N VAL A 321 -31.39 -2.43 -7.74
CA VAL A 321 -30.61 -3.37 -6.93
C VAL A 321 -29.74 -2.58 -5.96
N VAL A 322 -29.90 -2.85 -4.68
CA VAL A 322 -29.06 -2.29 -3.60
C VAL A 322 -28.37 -3.43 -2.89
N THR A 323 -27.06 -3.33 -2.73
CA THR A 323 -26.23 -4.35 -2.09
C THR A 323 -25.53 -3.73 -0.88
N VAL A 324 -25.56 -4.42 0.26
CA VAL A 324 -24.94 -4.00 1.52
C VAL A 324 -24.04 -5.13 2.02
N ARG A 325 -22.80 -4.78 2.37
CA ARG A 325 -21.81 -5.69 2.94
C ARG A 325 -21.17 -5.05 4.16
N LEU A 326 -21.10 -5.76 5.30
CA LEU A 326 -20.48 -5.23 6.52
C LEU A 326 -19.60 -6.30 7.19
N ALA A 327 -18.28 -6.11 7.16
CA ALA A 327 -17.31 -7.11 7.65
C ALA A 327 -17.36 -7.28 9.18
N GLU A 328 -17.27 -8.52 9.67
CA GLU A 328 -17.32 -8.83 11.11
C GLU A 328 -16.04 -8.42 11.86
N ARG A 329 -14.93 -8.32 11.12
CA ARG A 329 -13.66 -7.82 11.61
C ARG A 329 -13.28 -6.58 10.81
N THR A 330 -13.20 -5.43 11.48
CA THR A 330 -12.21 -4.41 11.11
C THR A 330 -10.84 -4.93 11.53
N GLU A 331 -10.38 -6.02 10.90
CA GLU A 331 -8.94 -6.10 10.71
C GLU A 331 -8.60 -4.81 9.96
N PRO A 332 -7.64 -4.00 10.46
CA PRO A 332 -7.17 -2.88 9.67
C PRO A 332 -6.85 -3.49 8.32
N VAL A 333 -7.41 -2.94 7.23
CA VAL A 333 -6.91 -3.22 5.89
C VAL A 333 -5.42 -3.15 6.07
N THR A 334 -4.74 -4.28 5.99
CA THR A 334 -3.30 -4.29 6.09
C THR A 334 -2.94 -3.46 4.89
N VAL A 335 -2.54 -2.22 5.15
CA VAL A 335 -1.97 -1.39 4.12
C VAL A 335 -0.67 -2.11 3.84
N THR A 336 -0.73 -3.07 2.94
CA THR A 336 0.42 -3.75 2.38
C THR A 336 1.21 -2.60 1.79
N ARG A 337 2.22 -2.13 2.50
CA ARG A 337 3.20 -1.21 1.95
C ARG A 337 4.24 -2.08 1.28
N PHE A 338 4.93 -1.53 0.29
CA PHE A 338 6.08 -2.23 -0.27
C PHE A 338 7.01 -2.72 0.85
N ASP A 339 7.45 -3.97 0.76
CA ASP A 339 8.55 -4.47 1.58
C ASP A 339 9.74 -3.49 1.47
N PRO A 340 10.21 -2.92 2.60
CA PRO A 340 11.34 -2.01 2.61
C PRO A 340 12.58 -2.56 1.89
N ALA A 341 12.79 -3.88 1.89
CA ALA A 341 13.90 -4.53 1.18
C ALA A 341 13.75 -4.46 -0.35
N VAL A 342 12.52 -4.52 -0.87
CA VAL A 342 12.22 -4.39 -2.30
C VAL A 342 12.42 -2.94 -2.76
N VAL A 343 11.96 -2.00 -1.94
CA VAL A 343 12.09 -0.55 -2.21
C VAL A 343 13.54 -0.08 -2.18
N ALA A 344 14.35 -0.58 -1.24
CA ALA A 344 15.74 -0.18 -1.09
C ALA A 344 16.59 -0.48 -2.34
N ARG A 345 16.19 -1.47 -3.13
CA ARG A 345 16.87 -1.88 -4.37
C ARG A 345 16.50 -1.02 -5.59
N SER A 346 15.38 -0.30 -5.57
CA SER A 346 14.95 0.54 -6.69
C SER A 346 15.60 1.93 -6.62
N ALA A 347 16.45 2.25 -7.60
CA ALA A 347 17.06 3.57 -7.73
C ALA A 347 16.01 4.64 -8.04
N ILE A 348 15.14 4.40 -9.03
CA ILE A 348 14.08 5.32 -9.42
C ILE A 348 13.10 5.63 -8.27
N TYR A 349 12.72 4.63 -7.46
CA TYR A 349 11.86 4.87 -6.31
C TYR A 349 12.52 5.80 -5.30
N ARG A 350 13.81 5.58 -4.97
CA ARG A 350 14.55 6.44 -4.04
C ARG A 350 14.62 7.88 -4.56
N GLN A 351 14.96 8.04 -5.83
CA GLN A 351 15.03 9.34 -6.49
C GLN A 351 13.68 10.08 -6.43
N VAL A 352 12.58 9.41 -6.78
CA VAL A 352 11.24 10.02 -6.75
C VAL A 352 10.79 10.32 -5.32
N ARG A 353 11.06 9.44 -4.35
CA ARG A 353 10.78 9.70 -2.94
C ARG A 353 11.51 10.95 -2.44
N ASP A 354 12.75 11.16 -2.86
CA ASP A 354 13.53 12.31 -2.45
C ASP A 354 12.96 13.60 -3.09
N LEU A 355 12.51 13.56 -4.35
CA LEU A 355 11.77 14.66 -4.97
C LEU A 355 10.46 15.00 -4.25
N VAL A 356 9.68 13.98 -3.84
CA VAL A 356 8.46 14.18 -3.06
C VAL A 356 8.77 14.86 -1.73
N ARG A 357 9.84 14.44 -1.04
CA ARG A 357 10.31 15.09 0.20
C ARG A 357 10.72 16.54 -0.02
N GLU A 358 11.42 16.83 -1.11
CA GLU A 358 11.76 18.21 -1.44
C GLU A 358 10.52 19.07 -1.71
N GLY A 359 9.51 18.54 -2.41
CA GLY A 359 8.23 19.25 -2.65
C GLY A 359 7.44 19.47 -1.36
N GLN A 360 7.43 18.48 -0.47
CA GLN A 360 6.93 18.58 0.89
C GLN A 360 7.60 19.72 1.67
N THR A 361 8.94 19.80 1.65
CA THR A 361 9.69 20.88 2.31
C THR A 361 9.42 22.24 1.65
N ALA A 362 9.36 22.31 0.32
CA ALA A 362 9.09 23.55 -0.40
C ALA A 362 7.69 24.13 -0.14
N THR A 363 6.75 23.29 0.29
CA THR A 363 5.35 23.67 0.59
C THR A 363 5.05 23.70 2.09
N GLU A 364 6.06 23.64 2.96
CA GLU A 364 5.85 23.62 4.41
C GLU A 364 5.09 24.87 4.89
N GLY A 365 3.97 24.65 5.58
CA GLY A 365 3.08 25.73 6.05
C GLY A 365 2.09 26.26 5.01
N LEU A 366 2.10 25.75 3.77
CA LEU A 366 1.16 26.12 2.72
C LEU A 366 0.04 25.07 2.54
N PRO A 367 -1.17 25.44 2.06
CA PRO A 367 -2.26 24.48 1.80
C PRO A 367 -1.88 23.35 0.82
N GLU A 368 -1.02 23.66 -0.16
CA GLU A 368 -0.53 22.73 -1.17
C GLU A 368 0.25 21.56 -0.57
N ARG A 369 0.74 21.69 0.67
CA ARG A 369 1.42 20.62 1.42
C ARG A 369 0.59 19.35 1.49
N ALA A 370 -0.73 19.48 1.68
CA ALA A 370 -1.63 18.33 1.79
C ALA A 370 -1.62 17.47 0.52
N ALA A 371 -1.48 18.08 -0.66
CA ALA A 371 -1.40 17.36 -1.92
C ALA A 371 -0.07 16.60 -2.06
N TRP A 372 1.04 17.20 -1.61
CA TRP A 372 2.35 16.53 -1.55
C TRP A 372 2.39 15.39 -0.53
N ASP A 373 1.74 15.55 0.63
CA ASP A 373 1.58 14.48 1.61
C ASP A 373 0.75 13.31 1.05
N ALA A 374 -0.29 13.60 0.27
CA ALA A 374 -1.07 12.57 -0.42
C ALA A 374 -0.24 11.82 -1.49
N VAL A 375 0.66 12.51 -2.20
CA VAL A 375 1.61 11.85 -3.12
C VAL A 375 2.60 10.97 -2.35
N ALA A 376 3.14 11.45 -1.23
CA ALA A 376 4.04 10.69 -0.38
C ALA A 376 3.38 9.43 0.18
N GLU A 377 2.14 9.54 0.64
CA GLU A 377 1.35 8.40 1.12
C GLU A 377 1.15 7.39 -0.01
N ARG A 378 0.63 7.81 -1.17
CA ARG A 378 0.42 6.93 -2.32
C ARG A 378 1.70 6.27 -2.81
N LEU A 379 2.84 6.95 -2.80
CA LEU A 379 4.12 6.36 -3.20
C LEU A 379 4.47 5.11 -2.37
N THR A 380 4.09 5.07 -1.10
CA THR A 380 4.33 3.89 -0.22
C THR A 380 3.36 2.73 -0.45
N MET A 381 2.31 2.94 -1.25
CA MET A 381 1.28 1.96 -1.54
C MET A 381 1.66 1.15 -2.78
N PRO A 382 1.49 -0.18 -2.78
CA PRO A 382 1.67 -1.03 -3.95
C PRO A 382 0.71 -0.61 -5.07
N PRO A 383 1.06 -0.90 -6.33
CA PRO A 383 0.13 -0.70 -7.43
C PRO A 383 -1.12 -1.55 -7.23
N ARG A 384 -2.23 -1.02 -7.72
CA ARG A 384 -3.59 -1.55 -7.55
C ARG A 384 -4.14 -1.89 -8.92
N LEU A 385 -4.62 -3.11 -9.11
CA LEU A 385 -5.25 -3.59 -10.33
C LEU A 385 -6.75 -3.72 -10.11
N ALA A 386 -7.58 -3.14 -10.94
CA ALA A 386 -9.02 -3.39 -11.01
C ALA A 386 -9.33 -4.23 -12.24
N VAL A 387 -10.24 -5.18 -12.09
CA VAL A 387 -10.80 -5.96 -13.20
C VAL A 387 -12.24 -5.50 -13.40
N VAL A 388 -12.57 -5.10 -14.63
CA VAL A 388 -13.87 -4.58 -15.07
C VAL A 388 -14.42 -5.56 -16.10
N GLY A 389 -15.42 -6.35 -15.72
CA GLY A 389 -16.12 -7.29 -16.62
C GLY A 389 -17.43 -6.71 -17.17
N PRO A 390 -17.89 -7.15 -18.34
CA PRO A 390 -19.14 -6.69 -18.95
C PRO A 390 -20.42 -7.34 -18.38
N ASP A 391 -20.31 -8.34 -17.48
CA ASP A 391 -21.44 -9.19 -17.07
C ASP A 391 -21.95 -8.86 -15.64
N PRO A 392 -23.25 -8.55 -15.43
CA PRO A 392 -23.82 -8.32 -14.09
C PRO A 392 -23.85 -9.58 -13.20
N GLU A 393 -23.78 -10.80 -13.73
CA GLU A 393 -23.56 -12.01 -12.90
C GLU A 393 -22.16 -12.03 -12.27
N PHE A 394 -21.18 -11.37 -12.90
CA PHE A 394 -19.83 -11.15 -12.38
C PHE A 394 -19.83 -10.23 -11.14
N ALA A 395 -20.74 -9.24 -11.10
CA ALA A 395 -20.99 -8.43 -9.92
C ALA A 395 -21.76 -9.21 -8.84
N ALA A 396 -22.62 -10.16 -9.25
CA ALA A 396 -23.42 -10.96 -8.33
C ALA A 396 -22.61 -11.98 -7.52
N GLN A 397 -21.48 -12.46 -8.06
CA GLN A 397 -20.52 -13.35 -7.41
C GLN A 397 -19.44 -12.61 -6.57
N GLY A 398 -19.56 -11.28 -6.42
CA GLY A 398 -18.63 -10.50 -5.57
C GLY A 398 -17.31 -10.14 -6.25
N VAL A 399 -17.30 -9.92 -7.57
CA VAL A 399 -16.09 -9.59 -8.36
C VAL A 399 -16.16 -8.18 -8.98
N ALA A 400 -16.93 -7.26 -8.41
CA ALA A 400 -16.83 -5.85 -8.77
C ALA A 400 -15.55 -5.24 -8.14
N ALA A 401 -14.54 -4.97 -8.98
CA ALA A 401 -13.25 -4.36 -8.63
C ALA A 401 -12.47 -5.08 -7.50
N GLN A 402 -11.93 -6.27 -7.78
CA GLN A 402 -10.84 -6.79 -6.93
C GLN A 402 -9.60 -5.93 -7.13
N THR A 403 -9.28 -5.09 -6.14
CA THR A 403 -7.98 -4.43 -6.07
C THR A 403 -6.91 -5.43 -5.67
N VAL A 404 -6.24 -6.08 -6.63
CA VAL A 404 -5.15 -7.02 -6.31
C VAL A 404 -3.91 -6.21 -5.95
N ALA A 405 -3.56 -6.18 -4.65
CA ALA A 405 -2.26 -5.70 -4.22
C ALA A 405 -1.22 -6.76 -4.60
N ALA A 406 -0.27 -6.41 -5.46
CA ALA A 406 0.64 -7.36 -6.11
C ALA A 406 1.62 -8.11 -5.17
N GLN A 407 1.46 -8.13 -3.85
CA GLN A 407 2.44 -8.75 -2.95
C GLN A 407 1.99 -10.01 -2.19
N ALA A 408 0.72 -10.41 -2.22
CA ALA A 408 0.30 -11.73 -1.72
C ALA A 408 -1.15 -12.05 -2.08
N VAL A 409 -1.38 -13.22 -2.69
CA VAL A 409 -2.70 -13.87 -2.70
C VAL A 409 -2.93 -14.47 -1.32
N ALA A 410 -3.67 -13.75 -0.46
CA ALA A 410 -4.53 -14.33 0.57
C ALA A 410 -5.53 -13.27 1.07
N ALA A 411 -6.81 -13.60 0.95
CA ALA A 411 -7.99 -12.97 1.57
C ALA A 411 -8.46 -11.59 1.05
N ARG A 412 -9.55 -11.69 0.27
CA ARG A 412 -10.81 -10.90 0.27
C ARG A 412 -10.75 -9.41 0.70
N GLY A 413 -11.07 -8.57 -0.28
CA GLY A 413 -11.79 -7.32 -0.10
C GLY A 413 -10.96 -6.06 -0.39
N VAL A 414 -11.46 -5.23 -1.32
CA VAL A 414 -11.64 -3.77 -1.22
C VAL A 414 -11.73 -3.16 -2.63
N ALA A 415 -12.79 -2.38 -2.81
CA ALA A 415 -13.08 -1.54 -3.96
C ALA A 415 -12.07 -0.39 -4.13
N ALA A 416 -11.82 0.00 -5.37
CA ALA A 416 -11.10 1.23 -5.71
C ALA A 416 -11.90 2.03 -6.75
N GLN A 417 -11.86 3.36 -6.59
CA GLN A 417 -12.76 4.34 -7.19
C GLN A 417 -12.85 4.28 -8.73
N THR A 418 -14.08 4.55 -9.16
CA THR A 418 -14.63 4.69 -10.52
C THR A 418 -13.76 5.49 -11.49
N VAL A 419 -13.38 4.85 -12.60
CA VAL A 419 -13.05 5.51 -13.87
C VAL A 419 -14.33 5.58 -14.71
N ALA A 420 -14.54 6.73 -15.37
CA ALA A 420 -15.75 7.08 -16.11
C ALA A 420 -16.12 6.02 -17.17
N ALA A 421 -17.41 5.64 -17.18
CA ALA A 421 -17.95 4.43 -17.79
C ALA A 421 -18.32 4.53 -19.29
N GLU A 422 -17.99 5.62 -19.99
CA GLU A 422 -18.58 5.85 -21.32
C GLU A 422 -17.95 5.06 -22.49
N THR A 423 -16.84 4.35 -22.30
CA THR A 423 -16.12 3.71 -23.44
C THR A 423 -16.04 2.18 -23.41
N VAL A 424 -16.60 1.49 -22.43
CA VAL A 424 -16.41 0.03 -22.24
C VAL A 424 -17.51 -0.82 -22.91
N ALA A 425 -18.40 -0.20 -23.69
CA ALA A 425 -19.65 -0.82 -24.16
C ALA A 425 -19.51 -1.88 -25.28
N ALA A 426 -18.33 -2.42 -25.58
CA ALA A 426 -18.19 -3.46 -26.60
C ALA A 426 -17.07 -4.47 -26.30
N ARG A 427 -17.46 -5.63 -25.76
CA ARG A 427 -16.71 -6.91 -25.69
C ARG A 427 -15.49 -6.97 -24.73
N GLY A 428 -15.50 -7.97 -23.83
CA GLY A 428 -14.31 -8.45 -23.11
C GLY A 428 -14.07 -7.84 -21.71
N VAL A 429 -13.49 -8.65 -20.81
CA VAL A 429 -13.01 -8.22 -19.49
C VAL A 429 -11.85 -7.23 -19.68
N ALA A 430 -11.96 -6.04 -19.09
CA ALA A 430 -10.91 -5.01 -19.07
C ALA A 430 -10.16 -5.02 -17.73
N VAL A 431 -8.84 -4.91 -17.76
CA VAL A 431 -7.98 -4.85 -16.57
C VAL A 431 -7.33 -3.47 -16.50
N LEU A 432 -7.61 -2.72 -15.43
CA LEU A 432 -7.21 -1.33 -15.24
C LEU A 432 -6.26 -1.20 -14.05
N VAL A 433 -5.10 -0.57 -14.21
CA VAL A 433 -4.28 -0.15 -13.05
C VAL A 433 -4.91 1.12 -12.47
N VAL A 434 -5.48 1.03 -11.26
CA VAL A 434 -6.41 2.02 -10.70
C VAL A 434 -5.75 3.36 -10.35
N ASP A 435 -4.43 3.41 -10.25
CA ASP A 435 -3.71 4.62 -9.85
C ASP A 435 -2.77 5.20 -10.94
N ALA A 436 -3.03 4.95 -12.22
CA ALA A 436 -2.33 5.60 -13.35
C ALA A 436 -3.03 6.93 -13.75
N PRO A 437 -2.32 7.93 -14.33
CA PRO A 437 -2.99 9.09 -14.91
C PRO A 437 -4.01 8.64 -15.97
N ALA A 438 -5.18 9.29 -15.99
CA ALA A 438 -6.38 8.93 -16.76
C ALA A 438 -6.14 8.78 -18.28
N ASP A 439 -5.02 9.30 -18.75
CA ASP A 439 -4.72 9.56 -20.15
C ASP A 439 -4.14 8.33 -20.87
N ARG A 440 -3.75 7.24 -20.17
CA ARG A 440 -3.01 6.11 -20.78
C ARG A 440 -3.24 4.74 -20.14
N VAL A 441 -4.48 4.33 -19.92
CA VAL A 441 -4.78 2.93 -19.54
C VAL A 441 -5.34 2.17 -20.76
N PRO A 442 -4.79 0.99 -21.12
CA PRO A 442 -5.33 0.19 -22.22
C PRO A 442 -6.62 -0.48 -21.76
N ALA A 443 -7.70 -0.23 -22.49
CA ALA A 443 -8.83 -1.12 -22.54
C ALA A 443 -8.53 -2.13 -23.67
N GLU A 444 -8.38 -3.42 -23.37
CA GLU A 444 -9.07 -4.51 -24.08
C GLU A 444 -8.68 -5.93 -23.61
N GLU A 445 -9.75 -6.70 -23.36
CA GLU A 445 -10.00 -8.11 -23.72
C GLU A 445 -9.04 -9.23 -23.25
N PHE A 446 -9.20 -9.68 -21.99
CA PHE A 446 -8.85 -11.06 -21.61
C PHE A 446 -10.05 -11.99 -21.88
N LEU A 447 -9.91 -12.87 -22.88
CA LEU A 447 -10.80 -14.03 -23.07
C LEU A 447 -10.35 -15.15 -22.12
N ALA A 448 -11.05 -15.31 -20.99
CA ALA A 448 -10.91 -16.50 -20.18
C ALA A 448 -11.66 -17.66 -20.86
N ASP A 449 -10.92 -18.64 -21.35
CA ASP A 449 -11.44 -19.97 -21.64
C ASP A 449 -11.64 -20.69 -20.28
N ASP A 450 -12.89 -21.02 -19.98
CA ASP A 450 -13.40 -21.82 -18.85
C ASP A 450 -12.97 -21.45 -17.39
N GLY A 451 -13.75 -20.58 -16.73
CA GLY A 451 -13.93 -20.59 -15.27
C GLY A 451 -13.88 -19.23 -14.53
N PRO A 452 -14.52 -19.08 -13.35
CA PRO A 452 -14.54 -17.83 -12.59
C PRO A 452 -13.16 -17.60 -11.95
N LEU A 453 -12.49 -16.51 -12.37
CA LEU A 453 -11.30 -15.90 -11.75
C LEU A 453 -10.00 -16.73 -11.59
N SER A 454 -9.93 -18.00 -12.00
CA SER A 454 -8.67 -18.76 -11.93
C SER A 454 -7.58 -18.26 -12.88
N GLY A 455 -7.90 -17.31 -13.77
CA GLY A 455 -7.04 -16.81 -14.85
C GLY A 455 -6.73 -15.30 -14.81
N VAL A 456 -6.83 -14.61 -13.66
CA VAL A 456 -5.96 -13.43 -13.49
C VAL A 456 -4.57 -14.01 -13.26
N ASP A 457 -3.86 -14.27 -14.36
CA ASP A 457 -2.64 -15.06 -14.38
C ASP A 457 -1.71 -14.67 -13.22
N ALA A 458 -1.24 -15.66 -12.46
CA ALA A 458 -0.19 -15.48 -11.47
C ALA A 458 1.03 -14.73 -12.06
N VAL A 459 1.21 -14.82 -13.38
CA VAL A 459 2.18 -14.08 -14.19
C VAL A 459 1.96 -12.56 -14.13
N LEU A 460 0.73 -12.06 -14.33
CA LEU A 460 0.43 -10.61 -14.28
C LEU A 460 0.61 -10.05 -12.86
N VAL A 461 0.14 -10.78 -11.85
CA VAL A 461 0.32 -10.41 -10.44
C VAL A 461 1.80 -10.39 -10.06
N SER A 462 2.57 -11.39 -10.49
CA SER A 462 4.01 -11.48 -10.27
C SER A 462 4.77 -10.36 -11.01
N ALA A 463 4.41 -10.06 -12.25
CA ALA A 463 4.99 -8.97 -13.04
C ALA A 463 4.75 -7.62 -12.35
N MET A 464 3.53 -7.33 -11.90
CA MET A 464 3.20 -6.12 -11.15
C MET A 464 3.93 -6.04 -9.80
N ALA A 465 4.14 -7.17 -9.14
CA ALA A 465 4.91 -7.26 -7.90
C ALA A 465 6.36 -6.84 -8.13
N ALA A 466 6.95 -7.39 -9.19
CA ALA A 466 8.34 -7.20 -9.57
C ALA A 466 8.60 -5.74 -9.99
N HIS A 467 7.66 -5.14 -10.72
CA HIS A 467 7.72 -3.75 -11.19
C HIS A 467 7.14 -2.71 -10.22
N GLY A 468 6.62 -3.15 -9.08
CA GLY A 468 5.85 -2.32 -8.16
C GLY A 468 6.49 -0.97 -7.79
N PRO A 469 7.78 -0.92 -7.39
CA PRO A 469 8.45 0.34 -7.08
C PRO A 469 8.52 1.32 -8.26
N ALA A 470 8.76 0.83 -9.48
CA ALA A 470 8.83 1.66 -10.69
C ALA A 470 7.44 2.21 -11.07
N ILE A 471 6.40 1.37 -10.96
CA ILE A 471 5.01 1.79 -11.19
C ILE A 471 4.59 2.87 -10.17
N ALA A 472 4.90 2.68 -8.89
CA ALA A 472 4.60 3.66 -7.85
C ALA A 472 5.36 4.97 -8.03
N ALA A 473 6.64 4.89 -8.45
CA ALA A 473 7.45 6.06 -8.78
C ALA A 473 6.87 6.84 -9.97
N ARG A 474 6.46 6.15 -11.05
CA ARG A 474 5.85 6.75 -12.23
C ARG A 474 4.55 7.49 -11.89
N ARG A 475 3.68 6.86 -11.10
CA ARG A 475 2.46 7.48 -10.58
C ARG A 475 2.75 8.76 -9.79
N ALA A 476 3.73 8.71 -8.90
CA ALA A 476 4.10 9.87 -8.11
C ALA A 476 4.64 11.00 -9.01
N VAL A 477 5.46 10.68 -10.02
CA VAL A 477 5.93 11.67 -11.01
C VAL A 477 4.78 12.31 -11.75
N ALA A 478 3.82 11.52 -12.25
CA ALA A 478 2.63 12.05 -12.92
C ALA A 478 1.82 13.01 -12.03
N ALA A 479 1.60 12.65 -10.77
CA ALA A 479 0.92 13.53 -9.81
C ALA A 479 1.74 14.79 -9.50
N MET A 480 3.06 14.66 -9.35
CA MET A 480 3.95 15.80 -9.12
C MET A 480 3.98 16.77 -10.30
N THR A 481 3.82 16.30 -11.56
CA THR A 481 3.80 17.17 -12.75
C THR A 481 2.75 18.27 -12.65
N GLU A 482 1.58 17.98 -12.08
CA GLU A 482 0.57 19.01 -11.82
C GLU A 482 0.92 19.87 -10.60
N LEU A 483 1.41 19.27 -9.52
CA LEU A 483 1.74 20.01 -8.29
C LEU A 483 2.88 21.01 -8.48
N VAL A 484 3.90 20.68 -9.27
CA VAL A 484 5.03 21.59 -9.53
C VAL A 484 4.63 22.80 -10.37
N ARG A 485 3.47 22.78 -11.05
CA ARG A 485 2.97 23.95 -11.80
C ARG A 485 2.61 25.11 -10.89
N ALA A 486 2.24 24.83 -9.64
CA ALA A 486 1.96 25.84 -8.61
C ALA A 486 3.23 26.49 -8.05
N LEU A 487 4.42 25.91 -8.29
CA LEU A 487 5.70 26.49 -7.89
C LEU A 487 6.17 27.55 -8.90
N PRO A 488 7.02 28.51 -8.49
CA PRO A 488 7.65 29.48 -9.37
C PRO A 488 8.30 28.82 -10.60
N GLY A 489 8.24 29.46 -11.77
CA GLY A 489 8.69 28.88 -13.03
C GLY A 489 10.17 28.48 -13.06
N ASP A 490 11.01 29.15 -12.27
CA ASP A 490 12.44 28.90 -12.07
C ASP A 490 12.75 27.91 -10.94
N HIS A 491 11.73 27.37 -10.27
CA HIS A 491 11.91 26.46 -9.16
C HIS A 491 12.52 25.12 -9.64
N ARG A 492 13.66 24.74 -9.05
CA ARG A 492 14.45 23.54 -9.44
C ARG A 492 13.62 22.24 -9.56
N LEU A 493 12.58 22.09 -8.72
CA LEU A 493 11.71 20.91 -8.72
C LEU A 493 10.93 20.72 -10.02
N ARG A 494 10.56 21.80 -10.72
CA ARG A 494 9.84 21.70 -11.99
C ARG A 494 10.67 20.91 -13.00
N TRP A 495 11.92 21.33 -13.18
CA TRP A 495 12.86 20.66 -14.07
C TRP A 495 13.25 19.26 -13.56
N ALA A 496 13.43 19.10 -12.25
CA ALA A 496 13.82 17.81 -11.68
C ALA A 496 12.73 16.73 -11.88
N VAL A 497 11.45 17.08 -11.72
CA VAL A 497 10.31 16.17 -11.96
C VAL A 497 10.16 15.86 -13.44
N GLU A 498 10.23 16.87 -14.32
CA GLU A 498 10.17 16.68 -15.77
C GLU A 498 11.29 15.78 -16.29
N ARG A 499 12.53 16.05 -15.87
CA ARG A 499 13.70 15.24 -16.23
C ARG A 499 13.55 13.78 -15.81
N VAL A 500 13.09 13.53 -14.58
CA VAL A 500 12.86 12.14 -14.12
C VAL A 500 11.74 11.47 -14.90
N GLY A 501 10.70 12.19 -15.29
CA GLY A 501 9.62 11.66 -16.12
C GLY A 501 10.07 11.23 -17.52
N VAL A 502 11.05 11.93 -18.11
CA VAL A 502 11.54 11.69 -19.48
C VAL A 502 12.72 10.72 -19.52
N ASP A 503 13.68 10.84 -18.60
CA ASP A 503 14.98 10.18 -18.71
C ASP A 503 15.08 8.86 -17.95
N ALA A 504 14.09 8.53 -17.10
CA ALA A 504 14.12 7.32 -16.29
C ALA A 504 13.97 6.07 -17.17
N HIS A 505 15.03 5.25 -17.22
CA HIS A 505 15.08 4.04 -18.03
C HIS A 505 14.03 3.02 -17.60
N GLU A 506 13.76 2.92 -16.29
CA GLU A 506 12.72 2.05 -15.74
C GLU A 506 11.30 2.43 -16.23
N PHE A 507 11.06 3.68 -16.62
CA PHE A 507 9.77 4.07 -17.23
C PHE A 507 9.71 3.66 -18.70
N ALA A 508 10.83 3.78 -19.42
CA ALA A 508 10.94 3.29 -20.80
C ALA A 508 10.77 1.77 -20.90
N GLU A 509 11.29 1.00 -19.93
CA GLU A 509 11.05 -0.45 -19.85
C GLU A 509 9.55 -0.78 -19.67
N LEU A 510 8.85 -0.04 -18.80
CA LEU A 510 7.41 -0.21 -18.57
C LEU A 510 6.58 0.15 -19.81
N ASP A 511 6.93 1.25 -20.49
CA ASP A 511 6.27 1.66 -21.73
C ASP A 511 6.46 0.62 -22.83
N LEU A 512 7.67 0.09 -22.98
CA LEU A 512 7.94 -0.93 -24.00
C LEU A 512 7.23 -2.25 -23.68
N LEU A 513 7.15 -2.68 -22.42
CA LEU A 513 6.35 -3.85 -22.03
C LEU A 513 4.90 -3.68 -22.48
N GLN A 514 4.31 -2.50 -22.25
CA GLN A 514 2.94 -2.20 -22.64
C GLN A 514 2.77 -2.17 -24.17
N ASP A 515 3.74 -1.65 -24.91
CA ASP A 515 3.69 -1.63 -26.37
C ASP A 515 3.87 -3.02 -27.00
N LEU A 516 4.62 -3.91 -26.35
CA LEU A 516 4.75 -5.31 -26.75
C LEU A 516 3.45 -6.08 -26.54
N GLU A 517 2.72 -5.81 -25.45
CA GLU A 517 1.40 -6.39 -25.17
C GLU A 517 0.36 -5.98 -26.21
N ARG A 518 0.43 -4.74 -26.72
CA ARG A 518 -0.43 -4.26 -27.83
C ARG A 518 -0.20 -4.99 -29.16
N GLY A 519 0.89 -5.76 -29.29
CA GLY A 519 1.17 -6.61 -30.45
C GLY A 519 1.76 -5.89 -31.66
N ASP A 520 2.12 -4.61 -31.53
CA ASP A 520 2.55 -3.77 -32.65
C ASP A 520 4.06 -3.74 -32.90
N LEU A 521 4.88 -4.32 -32.01
CA LEU A 521 6.34 -4.24 -32.05
C LEU A 521 7.01 -5.62 -32.00
N LEU A 522 8.23 -5.70 -32.54
CA LEU A 522 9.16 -6.83 -32.36
C LEU A 522 8.55 -8.21 -32.68
N ARG A 523 7.76 -8.29 -33.77
CA ARG A 523 7.06 -9.53 -34.17
C ARG A 523 8.02 -10.71 -34.27
N GLY A 524 7.63 -11.83 -33.66
CA GLY A 524 8.42 -13.07 -33.64
C GLY A 524 9.48 -13.15 -32.53
N VAL A 525 9.80 -12.05 -31.85
CA VAL A 525 10.72 -12.04 -30.70
C VAL A 525 10.14 -11.41 -29.43
N VAL A 526 8.83 -11.11 -29.42
CA VAL A 526 8.07 -10.49 -28.31
C VAL A 526 8.34 -11.18 -26.97
N SER A 527 8.23 -12.51 -26.87
CA SER A 527 8.44 -13.22 -25.60
C SER A 527 9.87 -13.10 -25.07
N SER A 528 10.87 -12.98 -25.96
CA SER A 528 12.27 -12.75 -25.53
C SER A 528 12.47 -11.31 -25.05
N ALA A 529 11.85 -10.33 -25.72
CA ALA A 529 11.89 -8.93 -25.32
C ALA A 529 11.18 -8.71 -23.98
N ALA A 530 9.95 -9.23 -23.83
CA ALA A 530 9.16 -9.13 -22.60
C ALA A 530 9.89 -9.76 -21.41
N ARG A 531 10.50 -10.94 -21.58
CA ARG A 531 11.33 -11.56 -20.53
C ARG A 531 12.50 -10.68 -20.13
N LEU A 532 13.25 -10.11 -21.09
CA LEU A 532 14.41 -9.25 -20.80
C LEU A 532 14.02 -7.97 -20.04
N LEU A 533 12.84 -7.41 -20.34
CA LEU A 533 12.26 -6.28 -19.61
C LEU A 533 11.71 -6.67 -18.23
N GLY A 534 11.66 -7.97 -17.93
CA GLY A 534 11.31 -8.50 -16.62
C GLY A 534 9.84 -8.86 -16.45
N ALA A 535 9.15 -9.29 -17.51
CA ALA A 535 7.80 -9.85 -17.40
C ALA A 535 7.73 -11.04 -16.42
N ASP A 536 8.78 -11.85 -16.36
CA ASP A 536 8.87 -13.02 -15.48
C ASP A 536 9.59 -12.73 -14.15
N GLY A 537 10.06 -11.50 -13.94
CA GLY A 537 10.85 -11.09 -12.77
C GLY A 537 11.93 -10.06 -13.10
N VAL A 538 12.25 -9.19 -12.13
CA VAL A 538 13.20 -8.07 -12.33
C VAL A 538 14.66 -8.40 -11.97
N ASP A 539 14.94 -9.58 -11.42
CA ASP A 539 16.32 -9.98 -11.14
C ASP A 539 17.05 -10.42 -12.44
N PRO A 540 18.40 -10.31 -12.48
CA PRO A 540 19.15 -10.64 -13.69
C PRO A 540 18.98 -12.07 -14.20
N ARG A 541 18.69 -13.07 -13.33
CA ARG A 541 18.53 -14.46 -13.77
C ARG A 541 17.20 -14.64 -14.49
N SER A 542 16.11 -14.13 -13.92
CA SER A 542 14.79 -14.15 -14.54
C SER A 542 14.78 -13.42 -15.89
N ARG A 543 15.37 -12.22 -15.95
CA ARG A 543 15.47 -11.44 -17.20
C ARG A 543 16.24 -12.16 -18.32
N LEU A 544 17.26 -12.93 -17.96
CA LEU A 544 18.11 -13.64 -18.92
C LEU A 544 17.64 -15.08 -19.20
N GLY A 545 16.61 -15.56 -18.51
CA GLY A 545 16.13 -16.95 -18.60
C GLY A 545 17.13 -17.97 -18.06
N LEU A 546 17.88 -17.61 -17.01
CA LEU A 546 18.90 -18.45 -16.39
C LEU A 546 18.36 -19.18 -15.15
N PRO A 547 18.88 -20.38 -14.82
CA PRO A 547 18.48 -21.10 -13.61
C PRO A 547 18.93 -20.38 -12.33
N GLU A 548 18.24 -20.63 -11.21
CA GLU A 548 18.52 -19.98 -9.91
C GLU A 548 19.98 -20.14 -9.43
N GLY A 549 20.63 -21.24 -9.80
CA GLY A 549 22.04 -21.53 -9.46
C GLY A 549 23.08 -20.85 -10.36
N ALA A 550 22.68 -20.06 -11.37
CA ALA A 550 23.61 -19.44 -12.31
C ALA A 550 24.59 -18.48 -11.60
N THR A 551 25.86 -18.60 -11.98
CA THR A 551 26.97 -17.79 -11.48
C THR A 551 26.94 -16.37 -12.08
N THR A 552 27.64 -15.43 -11.42
CA THR A 552 27.74 -14.04 -11.90
C THR A 552 28.39 -13.94 -13.29
N ASP A 553 29.33 -14.83 -13.61
CA ASP A 553 29.98 -14.84 -14.92
C ASP A 553 29.06 -15.35 -16.02
N GLU A 554 28.21 -16.34 -15.74
CA GLU A 554 27.16 -16.81 -16.66
C GLU A 554 26.12 -15.71 -16.92
N ILE A 555 25.69 -14.99 -15.88
CA ILE A 555 24.80 -13.81 -16.01
C ILE A 555 25.45 -12.77 -16.92
N ARG A 556 26.71 -12.42 -16.66
CA ARG A 556 27.46 -11.41 -17.42
C ARG A 556 27.65 -11.82 -18.89
N SER A 557 27.97 -13.09 -19.14
CA SER A 557 28.12 -13.60 -20.51
C SER A 557 26.79 -13.53 -21.25
N ARG A 558 25.72 -14.05 -20.65
CA ARG A 558 24.40 -14.10 -21.27
C ARG A 558 23.84 -12.71 -21.57
N ALA A 559 24.07 -11.74 -20.68
CA ALA A 559 23.63 -10.37 -20.90
C ALA A 559 24.37 -9.69 -22.06
N ARG A 560 25.67 -9.97 -22.27
CA ARG A 560 26.40 -9.49 -23.46
C ARG A 560 25.87 -10.11 -24.75
N ASP A 561 25.52 -11.40 -24.73
CA ASP A 561 24.92 -12.06 -25.89
C ASP A 561 23.58 -11.40 -26.28
N GLU A 562 22.74 -11.05 -25.29
CA GLU A 562 21.50 -10.30 -25.51
C GLU A 562 21.77 -8.90 -26.08
N VAL A 563 22.78 -8.16 -25.60
CA VAL A 563 23.19 -6.88 -26.20
C VAL A 563 23.53 -7.03 -27.68
N THR A 564 24.37 -8.01 -28.03
CA THR A 564 24.74 -8.27 -29.42
C THR A 564 23.52 -8.64 -30.26
N ARG A 565 22.62 -9.46 -29.73
CA ARG A 565 21.38 -9.88 -30.39
C ARG A 565 20.46 -8.71 -30.71
N TRP A 566 20.19 -7.83 -29.74
CA TRP A 566 19.27 -6.70 -29.93
C TRP A 566 19.85 -5.58 -30.80
N ARG A 567 21.18 -5.37 -30.76
CA ARG A 567 21.86 -4.47 -31.73
C ARG A 567 21.73 -4.99 -33.16
N ALA A 568 21.97 -6.29 -33.38
CA ALA A 568 21.78 -6.90 -34.68
C ALA A 568 20.32 -6.80 -35.17
N HIS A 569 19.34 -6.88 -34.26
CA HIS A 569 17.92 -6.68 -34.59
C HIS A 569 17.61 -5.22 -34.97
N ALA A 570 18.21 -4.24 -34.29
CA ALA A 570 18.06 -2.82 -34.62
C ALA A 570 18.66 -2.46 -35.99
N GLU A 571 19.80 -3.05 -36.32
CA GLU A 571 20.54 -2.83 -37.56
C GLU A 571 19.93 -3.54 -38.77
N HIS A 572 19.00 -4.49 -38.56
CA HIS A 572 18.41 -5.25 -39.63
C HIS A 572 17.57 -4.34 -40.58
N PRO A 573 17.74 -4.45 -41.91
CA PRO A 573 17.07 -3.55 -42.87
C PRO A 573 15.54 -3.58 -42.82
N ALA A 574 14.97 -4.73 -42.42
CA ALA A 574 13.53 -4.91 -42.30
C ALA A 574 12.92 -4.35 -41.00
N SER A 575 13.74 -3.89 -40.05
CA SER A 575 13.25 -3.36 -38.77
C SER A 575 12.66 -1.96 -38.95
N GLY A 576 11.42 -1.78 -38.50
CA GLY A 576 10.75 -0.48 -38.54
C GLY A 576 11.39 0.53 -37.60
N GLY A 577 11.11 1.82 -37.78
CA GLY A 577 11.63 2.88 -36.90
C GLY A 577 11.25 2.67 -35.42
N ARG A 578 10.03 2.18 -35.15
CA ARG A 578 9.58 1.85 -33.79
C ARG A 578 10.30 0.63 -33.21
N ASP A 579 10.56 -0.41 -34.01
CA ASP A 579 11.31 -1.59 -33.58
C ASP A 579 12.76 -1.24 -33.22
N ARG A 580 13.38 -0.28 -33.92
CA ARG A 580 14.75 0.18 -33.57
C ARG A 580 14.79 0.85 -32.20
N VAL A 581 13.85 1.75 -31.92
CA VAL A 581 13.72 2.41 -30.61
C VAL A 581 13.47 1.37 -29.51
N ALA A 582 12.60 0.38 -29.77
CA ALA A 582 12.38 -0.73 -28.84
C ALA A 582 13.68 -1.54 -28.58
N CYS A 583 14.47 -1.81 -29.62
CA CYS A 583 15.75 -2.49 -29.47
C CYS A 583 16.77 -1.67 -28.68
N GLU A 584 16.80 -0.35 -28.82
CA GLU A 584 17.69 0.52 -28.03
C GLU A 584 17.39 0.42 -26.54
N VAL A 585 16.10 0.38 -26.15
CA VAL A 585 15.68 0.16 -24.76
C VAL A 585 16.13 -1.23 -24.28
N LEU A 586 15.97 -2.28 -25.09
CA LEU A 586 16.41 -3.64 -24.75
C LEU A 586 17.93 -3.77 -24.61
N VAL A 587 18.69 -3.10 -25.47
CA VAL A 587 20.15 -3.02 -25.39
C VAL A 587 20.58 -2.38 -24.08
N ARG A 588 20.03 -1.19 -23.76
CA ARG A 588 20.34 -0.48 -22.51
C ARG A 588 19.93 -1.28 -21.28
N THR A 589 18.81 -2.01 -21.36
CA THR A 589 18.36 -2.94 -20.32
C THR A 589 19.38 -4.05 -20.09
N ALA A 590 19.83 -4.73 -21.15
CA ALA A 590 20.82 -5.79 -21.04
C ALA A 590 22.18 -5.28 -20.54
N GLU A 591 22.61 -4.09 -20.96
CA GLU A 591 23.83 -3.43 -20.47
C GLU A 591 23.80 -3.17 -18.95
N GLY A 592 22.63 -2.79 -18.43
CA GLY A 592 22.40 -2.59 -17.00
C GLY A 592 22.60 -3.87 -16.16
N LEU A 593 22.41 -5.06 -16.74
CA LEU A 593 22.47 -6.33 -16.01
C LEU A 593 23.90 -6.82 -15.70
N PHE A 594 24.92 -6.23 -16.32
CA PHE A 594 26.33 -6.58 -16.07
C PHE A 594 27.21 -5.40 -15.67
N THR A 595 26.61 -4.23 -15.47
CA THR A 595 27.25 -3.06 -14.89
C THR A 595 27.14 -3.16 -13.35
N PRO A 596 28.22 -2.95 -12.59
CA PRO A 596 28.26 -3.17 -11.14
C PRO A 596 27.34 -2.26 -10.32
#